data_AF-D7TD11-F1
#
_entry.id   AF-D7TD11-F1
#
_cell.length_a   1.000
_cell.length_b   1.000
_cell.length_c   1.000
_cell.angle_alpha   90.00
_cell.angle_beta   90.00
_cell.angle_gamma   90.00
#
_symmetry.space_group_name_H-M   'P 1'
#
loop_
_entity.id
_entity.type
_entity.pdbx_description
1 polymer ?
#
loop_
_entity_poly.entity_id
_entity_poly.type
_entity_poly.pdbx_seq_one_letter_code
_entity_poly.pdbx_strand_id
1 'polypeptide(L)'
;MTIFSFFSGASRALGSSSKLLVILSISSGGLVAYSESQTDAGAQSAEIKQKEPQKKRVVVLGTGWAGTSFLKDLDISSYDVKVVSPRNYFAFTPLLPSVTCGTVEARSIVEPIRNIIKKRNGEIQYWEAECVKIDAANKKIRCRSVIDNSLVGNEEFLVDYDYLVIAMGAQVNTFNTPGVNEHCHFLKEIEDAQKIRRSVIDCFERAVLPDLTDEERRRNLHFVIVGGGPTGVEFAAELHDFILEDLVKLYPMVKDLVKITVIQSGDHILNMFDERISSFAERKFGRDGIEVQTGCRVTGVSDKAMTVKVKSKGEICSVPYGMVVWSTGIVTRPVLRDFMDQIGQNKRHVLTTNEWLRVEGCDGVYALGDCAAVAQRRVMEDISTIFKTADKDNSGTLTVKEFQDVIDDILVRYPQVELYLKNKHLNDVKDLLKDPQGHERKEVDIEGFKSALRHVDSQMKSLPATAQVAAQQGAYLSSCFSRRQQCQETPEGPLRFRDSGRHHFRPFRYKHLGQFAPLGGEQAAAELPGDWVSIGHSTQWLWYSVYASKQVSWRTRFLVVSDWTRRFIFGRDSSRI
;
A
#
# COMPACT_ATOMS: atom_id res chain seq x y z
N MET A 1 59.24 -25.29 9.29
CA MET A 1 57.91 -25.70 9.80
C MET A 1 56.92 -24.78 9.13
N THR A 2 56.36 -25.21 8.01
CA THR A 2 55.82 -24.29 7.00
C THR A 2 54.44 -24.77 6.53
N ILE A 3 53.53 -23.82 6.50
CA ILE A 3 52.07 -23.92 6.37
C ILE A 3 51.69 -24.35 4.95
N PHE A 4 51.82 -25.63 4.63
CA PHE A 4 51.36 -26.19 3.34
C PHE A 4 50.58 -27.50 3.44
N SER A 5 50.24 -27.97 4.66
CA SER A 5 49.48 -29.22 4.85
C SER A 5 48.00 -29.05 5.22
N PHE A 6 47.45 -27.82 5.29
CA PHE A 6 46.04 -27.61 5.65
C PHE A 6 45.08 -27.52 4.44
N PHE A 7 45.60 -27.30 3.22
CA PHE A 7 44.75 -27.06 2.04
C PHE A 7 44.56 -28.26 1.09
N SER A 8 45.18 -29.41 1.34
CA SER A 8 44.99 -30.61 0.50
C SER A 8 43.80 -31.49 0.92
N GLY A 9 43.14 -31.18 2.05
CA GLY A 9 41.96 -31.91 2.54
C GLY A 9 40.61 -31.39 2.01
N ALA A 10 40.54 -30.17 1.48
CA ALA A 10 39.27 -29.49 1.17
C ALA A 10 38.89 -29.49 -0.33
N SER A 11 39.68 -30.09 -1.22
CA SER A 11 39.39 -30.13 -2.67
C SER A 11 38.64 -31.38 -3.15
N ARG A 12 38.32 -32.32 -2.25
CA ARG A 12 37.56 -33.55 -2.59
C ARG A 12 36.04 -33.46 -2.36
N ALA A 13 35.52 -32.30 -1.95
CA ALA A 13 34.08 -32.12 -1.66
C ALA A 13 33.32 -31.20 -2.65
N LEU A 14 33.97 -30.66 -3.68
CA LEU A 14 33.32 -29.78 -4.66
C LEU A 14 33.36 -30.42 -6.05
N GLY A 15 32.31 -31.18 -6.34
CA GLY A 15 32.03 -31.69 -7.68
C GLY A 15 31.61 -30.56 -8.61
N SER A 16 32.31 -30.49 -9.75
CA SER A 16 31.92 -29.92 -11.03
C SER A 16 31.04 -28.66 -11.03
N SER A 17 31.67 -27.49 -11.17
CA SER A 17 31.08 -26.36 -11.89
C SER A 17 32.19 -25.57 -12.58
N SER A 18 31.94 -25.28 -13.85
CA SER A 18 32.83 -24.66 -14.82
C SER A 18 33.32 -23.27 -14.37
N LYS A 19 34.60 -23.22 -14.01
CA LYS A 19 35.61 -22.16 -14.20
C LYS A 19 35.10 -20.70 -14.25
N LEU A 20 34.95 -20.09 -13.07
CA LEU A 20 35.00 -18.64 -12.88
C LEU A 20 36.47 -18.26 -12.61
N LEU A 21 37.07 -17.41 -13.46
CA LEU A 21 38.38 -16.82 -13.17
C LEU A 21 38.18 -15.35 -12.81
N VAL A 22 38.33 -15.02 -11.53
CA VAL A 22 38.24 -13.65 -11.01
C VAL A 22 39.66 -13.13 -10.81
N ILE A 23 40.07 -12.13 -11.58
CA ILE A 23 41.30 -11.38 -11.34
C ILE A 23 40.91 -10.05 -10.69
N LEU A 24 41.30 -9.87 -9.43
CA LEU A 24 41.18 -8.60 -8.72
C LEU A 24 42.52 -7.88 -8.82
N SER A 25 42.58 -6.76 -9.54
CA SER A 25 43.68 -5.80 -9.44
C SER A 25 43.29 -4.68 -8.49
N ILE A 26 44.10 -4.46 -7.47
CA ILE A 26 43.99 -3.34 -6.53
C ILE A 26 44.51 -2.08 -7.26
N SER A 27 43.67 -1.44 -8.08
CA SER A 27 43.61 0.01 -8.30
C SER A 27 42.55 0.29 -9.38
N SER A 28 41.77 1.34 -9.13
CA SER A 28 40.74 2.00 -9.95
C SER A 28 40.51 1.50 -11.39
N GLY A 29 39.44 0.75 -11.61
CA GLY A 29 38.81 0.58 -12.93
C GLY A 29 38.63 -0.88 -13.39
N GLY A 30 37.52 -1.52 -13.04
CA GLY A 30 37.16 -2.86 -13.51
C GLY A 30 36.15 -2.81 -14.65
N LEU A 31 36.54 -3.27 -15.84
CA LEU A 31 35.68 -3.54 -16.99
C LEU A 31 35.24 -5.01 -16.93
N VAL A 32 33.93 -5.28 -16.99
CA VAL A 32 33.40 -6.66 -17.07
C VAL A 32 33.11 -6.98 -18.53
N ALA A 33 33.89 -7.87 -19.13
CA ALA A 33 33.62 -8.41 -20.45
C ALA A 33 33.04 -9.83 -20.33
N TYR A 34 31.92 -10.08 -21.01
CA TYR A 34 31.27 -11.38 -21.10
C TYR A 34 31.28 -11.81 -22.57
N SER A 35 31.69 -13.06 -22.82
CA SER A 35 31.65 -13.70 -24.13
C SER A 35 31.07 -15.09 -23.95
N GLU A 36 29.85 -15.29 -24.43
CA GLU A 36 29.23 -16.60 -24.57
C GLU A 36 29.62 -17.19 -25.93
N SER A 37 30.31 -18.34 -25.92
CA SER A 37 30.42 -19.19 -27.11
C SER A 37 29.33 -20.26 -27.05
N GLN A 38 28.29 -20.13 -27.86
CA GLN A 38 27.34 -21.22 -28.10
C GLN A 38 27.99 -22.23 -29.04
N THR A 39 28.16 -23.46 -28.59
CA THR A 39 28.41 -24.61 -29.46
C THR A 39 27.08 -25.11 -29.99
N ASP A 40 26.78 -24.77 -31.24
CA ASP A 40 25.69 -25.39 -32.01
C ASP A 40 26.03 -26.86 -32.28
N ALA A 41 25.35 -27.76 -31.59
CA ALA A 41 25.24 -29.16 -31.97
C ALA A 41 23.77 -29.45 -32.25
N GLY A 42 23.39 -29.33 -33.52
CA GLY A 42 22.05 -29.63 -34.01
C GLY A 42 21.74 -31.12 -33.89
N ALA A 43 20.67 -31.43 -33.15
CA ALA A 43 19.94 -32.67 -33.27
C ALA A 43 18.46 -32.32 -33.45
N GLN A 44 17.99 -32.35 -34.70
CA GLN A 44 16.58 -32.25 -35.03
C GLN A 44 15.89 -33.57 -34.66
N SER A 45 15.35 -33.65 -33.45
CA SER A 45 14.27 -34.58 -33.12
C SER A 45 12.95 -33.85 -33.35
N ALA A 46 12.20 -34.30 -34.36
CA ALA A 46 10.85 -33.83 -34.65
C ALA A 46 9.92 -34.19 -33.49
N GLU A 47 9.76 -33.28 -32.53
CA GLU A 47 8.75 -33.40 -31.49
C GLU A 47 7.38 -33.09 -32.09
N ILE A 48 6.53 -34.12 -32.07
CA ILE A 48 5.10 -34.03 -32.26
C ILE A 48 4.58 -33.02 -31.22
N LYS A 49 4.24 -31.80 -31.66
CA LYS A 49 3.58 -30.80 -30.82
C LYS A 49 2.25 -31.35 -30.32
N GLN A 50 2.26 -32.00 -29.15
CA GLN A 50 1.07 -32.09 -28.33
C GLN A 50 0.55 -30.67 -28.15
N LYS A 51 -0.74 -30.48 -28.43
CA LYS A 51 -1.41 -29.18 -28.34
C LYS A 51 -1.36 -28.75 -26.88
N GLU A 52 -0.35 -27.96 -26.51
CA GLU A 52 -0.22 -27.44 -25.15
C GLU A 52 -1.54 -26.78 -24.75
N PRO A 53 -2.07 -27.05 -23.54
CA PRO A 53 -3.29 -26.41 -23.08
C PRO A 53 -3.10 -24.90 -23.14
N GLN A 54 -3.99 -24.22 -23.85
CA GLN A 54 -3.92 -22.78 -24.05
C GLN A 54 -3.97 -22.07 -22.69
N LYS A 55 -2.85 -21.41 -22.32
CA LYS A 55 -2.73 -20.68 -21.05
C LYS A 55 -3.82 -19.62 -20.93
N LYS A 56 -4.33 -19.43 -19.71
CA LYS A 56 -5.34 -18.39 -19.44
C LYS A 56 -4.69 -17.01 -19.43
N ARG A 57 -5.30 -16.04 -20.09
CA ARG A 57 -4.79 -14.66 -20.17
C ARG A 57 -5.09 -13.90 -18.88
N VAL A 58 -4.06 -13.45 -18.20
CA VAL A 58 -4.16 -12.63 -16.99
C VAL A 58 -3.63 -11.24 -17.30
N VAL A 59 -4.48 -10.22 -17.16
CA VAL A 59 -4.06 -8.82 -17.32
C VAL A 59 -4.03 -8.15 -15.95
N VAL A 60 -2.90 -7.55 -15.61
CA VAL A 60 -2.68 -6.82 -14.36
C VAL A 60 -2.54 -5.34 -14.66
N LEU A 61 -3.40 -4.52 -14.05
CA LEU A 61 -3.36 -3.06 -14.16
C LEU A 61 -2.65 -2.45 -12.95
N GLY A 62 -1.51 -1.80 -13.18
CA GLY A 62 -0.78 -1.06 -12.15
C GLY A 62 0.39 -1.83 -11.53
N THR A 63 1.42 -1.05 -11.19
CA THR A 63 2.73 -1.51 -10.68
C THR A 63 3.01 -0.96 -9.28
N GLY A 64 1.95 -0.74 -8.49
CA GLY A 64 2.04 -0.35 -7.09
C GLY A 64 2.24 -1.55 -6.15
N TRP A 65 1.98 -1.35 -4.86
CA TRP A 65 2.06 -2.38 -3.81
C TRP A 65 1.29 -3.64 -4.15
N ALA A 66 -0.01 -3.53 -4.46
CA ALA A 66 -0.83 -4.69 -4.75
C ALA A 66 -0.41 -5.45 -6.01
N GLY A 67 -0.19 -4.74 -7.13
CA GLY A 67 0.20 -5.35 -8.40
C GLY A 67 1.56 -6.03 -8.32
N THR A 68 2.53 -5.37 -7.71
CA THR A 68 3.89 -5.93 -7.52
C THR A 68 3.87 -7.14 -6.60
N SER A 69 3.14 -7.10 -5.49
CA SER A 69 2.99 -8.27 -4.60
C SER A 69 2.24 -9.42 -5.24
N PHE A 70 1.28 -9.16 -6.13
CA PHE A 70 0.64 -10.21 -6.92
C PHE A 70 1.62 -10.89 -7.88
N LEU A 71 2.41 -10.10 -8.59
CA LEU A 71 3.32 -10.57 -9.63
C LEU A 71 4.55 -11.30 -9.07
N LYS A 72 5.06 -10.89 -7.91
CA LYS A 72 6.35 -11.35 -7.36
C LYS A 72 6.45 -12.87 -7.18
N ASP A 73 5.37 -13.50 -6.70
CA ASP A 73 5.35 -14.93 -6.34
C ASP A 73 4.33 -15.74 -7.16
N LEU A 74 3.86 -15.18 -8.28
CA LEU A 74 2.87 -15.83 -9.15
C LEU A 74 3.50 -16.99 -9.92
N ASP A 75 2.89 -18.17 -9.86
CA ASP A 75 3.22 -19.25 -10.79
C ASP A 75 2.52 -19.01 -12.12
N ILE A 76 3.31 -18.78 -13.16
CA ILE A 76 2.85 -18.47 -14.53
C ILE A 76 2.80 -19.71 -15.44
N SER A 77 3.02 -20.91 -14.89
CA SER A 77 2.93 -22.18 -15.64
C SER A 77 1.61 -22.28 -16.43
N SER A 78 0.50 -21.87 -15.82
CA SER A 78 -0.86 -21.95 -16.37
C SER A 78 -1.40 -20.64 -16.99
N TYR A 79 -0.60 -19.56 -17.00
CA TYR A 79 -1.07 -18.22 -17.33
C TYR A 79 -0.18 -17.50 -18.36
N ASP A 80 -0.81 -16.76 -19.28
CA ASP A 80 -0.18 -15.72 -20.11
C ASP A 80 -0.41 -14.37 -19.43
N VAL A 81 0.63 -13.80 -18.82
CA VAL A 81 0.51 -12.62 -17.95
C VAL A 81 0.99 -11.37 -18.64
N LYS A 82 0.11 -10.37 -18.73
CA LYS A 82 0.38 -9.03 -19.26
C LYS A 82 0.18 -7.99 -18.17
N VAL A 83 1.16 -7.11 -17.99
CA VAL A 83 1.13 -6.03 -17.00
C VAL A 83 1.08 -4.71 -17.75
N VAL A 84 0.05 -3.91 -17.47
CA VAL A 84 -0.15 -2.58 -18.05
C VAL A 84 -0.07 -1.56 -16.93
N SER A 85 0.91 -0.66 -17.00
CA SER A 85 1.03 0.45 -16.06
C SER A 85 1.82 1.58 -16.70
N PRO A 86 1.42 2.85 -16.51
CA PRO A 86 2.17 3.99 -17.03
C PRO A 86 3.53 4.18 -16.33
N ARG A 87 3.79 3.42 -15.26
CA ARG A 87 5.00 3.52 -14.44
C ARG A 87 5.78 2.21 -14.49
N ASN A 88 7.01 2.27 -15.02
CA ASN A 88 7.87 1.10 -15.23
C ASN A 88 8.68 0.63 -14.02
N TYR A 89 8.47 1.25 -12.85
CA TYR A 89 9.06 0.88 -11.56
C TYR A 89 8.01 0.72 -10.46
N PHE A 90 8.35 -0.09 -9.46
CA PHE A 90 7.71 -0.08 -8.15
C PHE A 90 8.34 1.03 -7.31
N ALA A 91 7.53 1.77 -6.56
CA ALA A 91 7.98 2.78 -5.61
C ALA A 91 7.63 2.35 -4.18
N PHE A 92 8.63 2.34 -3.28
CA PHE A 92 8.45 2.11 -1.86
C PHE A 92 7.90 3.38 -1.19
N THR A 93 6.59 3.59 -1.34
CA THR A 93 5.90 4.82 -0.91
C THR A 93 6.11 5.25 0.55
N PRO A 94 6.34 4.35 1.54
CA PRO A 94 6.60 4.78 2.92
C PRO A 94 7.87 5.61 3.12
N LEU A 95 8.78 5.68 2.14
CA LEU A 95 9.97 6.54 2.19
C LEU A 95 9.87 7.76 1.28
N LEU A 96 8.70 8.03 0.68
CA LEU A 96 8.50 9.24 -0.12
C LEU A 96 8.75 10.53 0.66
N PRO A 97 8.30 10.69 1.93
CA PRO A 97 8.62 11.87 2.72
C PRO A 97 10.13 12.08 2.87
N SER A 98 10.91 11.02 3.09
CA SER A 98 12.37 11.10 3.19
C SER A 98 13.05 11.54 1.88
N VAL A 99 12.46 11.29 0.71
CA VAL A 99 12.98 11.78 -0.58
C VAL A 99 12.82 13.30 -0.72
N THR A 100 11.75 13.87 -0.15
CA THR A 100 11.48 15.32 -0.26
C THR A 100 12.59 16.21 0.30
N CYS A 101 13.36 15.68 1.25
CA CYS A 101 14.42 16.41 1.94
C CYS A 101 15.81 15.82 1.70
N GLY A 102 15.95 14.74 0.90
CA GLY A 102 17.24 14.10 0.63
C GLY A 102 17.76 13.21 1.77
N THR A 103 16.89 12.77 2.69
CA THR A 103 17.22 11.74 3.69
C THR A 103 17.46 10.39 3.00
N VAL A 104 16.76 10.13 1.91
CA VAL A 104 17.03 9.04 0.96
C VAL A 104 16.88 9.54 -0.48
N GLU A 105 17.53 8.89 -1.42
CA GLU A 105 17.45 9.25 -2.83
C GLU A 105 16.21 8.64 -3.50
N ALA A 106 15.64 9.35 -4.47
CA ALA A 106 14.51 8.85 -5.27
C ALA A 106 14.82 7.48 -5.91
N ARG A 107 16.04 7.31 -6.44
CA ARG A 107 16.50 6.06 -7.08
C ARG A 107 16.73 4.90 -6.11
N SER A 108 16.84 5.18 -4.82
CA SER A 108 17.06 4.18 -3.76
C SER A 108 15.78 3.49 -3.35
N ILE A 109 14.63 4.16 -3.48
CA ILE A 109 13.33 3.64 -3.07
C ILE A 109 12.50 3.08 -4.24
N VAL A 110 13.09 2.97 -5.43
CA VAL A 110 12.45 2.40 -6.63
C VAL A 110 13.18 1.18 -7.16
N GLU A 111 12.41 0.24 -7.71
CA GLU A 111 12.93 -0.94 -8.40
C GLU A 111 12.19 -1.13 -9.74
N PRO A 112 12.91 -1.22 -10.88
CA PRO A 112 12.29 -1.48 -12.18
C PRO A 112 11.43 -2.75 -12.17
N ILE A 113 10.21 -2.67 -12.71
CA ILE A 113 9.28 -3.79 -12.72
C ILE A 113 9.86 -4.99 -13.47
N ARG A 114 10.59 -4.73 -14.55
CA ARG A 114 11.32 -5.76 -15.33
C ARG A 114 12.37 -6.52 -14.51
N ASN A 115 12.85 -5.99 -13.39
CA ASN A 115 13.72 -6.72 -12.48
C ASN A 115 12.94 -7.57 -11.47
N ILE A 116 11.76 -7.11 -11.05
CA ILE A 116 10.91 -7.81 -10.08
C ILE A 116 10.25 -9.03 -10.72
N ILE A 117 9.77 -8.89 -11.97
CA ILE A 117 9.05 -9.95 -12.69
C ILE A 117 9.99 -10.98 -13.37
N LYS A 118 11.30 -10.98 -13.05
CA LYS A 118 12.29 -11.91 -13.65
C LYS A 118 12.07 -13.36 -13.16
N LYS A 119 12.26 -14.29 -14.09
CA LYS A 119 11.53 -15.55 -14.22
C LYS A 119 12.09 -16.71 -13.41
N ARG A 120 11.21 -17.51 -12.81
CA ARG A 120 11.30 -18.97 -12.83
C ARG A 120 10.20 -19.43 -13.82
N ASN A 121 10.56 -20.01 -14.96
CA ASN A 121 9.66 -20.75 -15.87
C ASN A 121 8.75 -19.99 -16.88
N GLY A 122 9.00 -18.74 -17.28
CA GLY A 122 8.25 -18.10 -18.40
C GLY A 122 8.25 -16.57 -18.41
N GLU A 123 7.78 -15.90 -19.49
CA GLU A 123 7.76 -14.42 -19.56
C GLU A 123 6.47 -13.78 -19.06
N ILE A 124 6.60 -12.86 -18.09
CA ILE A 124 5.58 -11.83 -17.83
C ILE A 124 5.87 -10.65 -18.75
N GLN A 125 4.89 -10.26 -19.57
CA GLN A 125 5.00 -9.12 -20.47
C GLN A 125 4.63 -7.84 -19.73
N TYR A 126 5.48 -6.80 -19.82
CA TYR A 126 5.20 -5.48 -19.28
C TYR A 126 5.11 -4.44 -20.39
N TRP A 127 4.02 -3.66 -20.38
CA TRP A 127 3.74 -2.56 -21.29
C TRP A 127 3.58 -1.25 -20.50
N GLU A 128 4.36 -0.26 -20.92
CA GLU A 128 4.33 1.11 -20.38
C GLU A 128 3.19 1.88 -21.06
N ALA A 129 2.00 1.70 -20.51
CA ALA A 129 0.74 2.20 -21.02
C ALA A 129 -0.27 2.37 -19.88
N GLU A 130 -1.25 3.25 -20.09
CA GLU A 130 -2.36 3.43 -19.17
C GLU A 130 -3.62 2.71 -19.68
N CYS A 131 -4.47 2.25 -18.76
CA CYS A 131 -5.80 1.75 -19.07
C CYS A 131 -6.78 2.92 -19.09
N VAL A 132 -7.45 3.12 -20.23
CA VAL A 132 -8.41 4.21 -20.43
C VAL A 132 -9.86 3.74 -20.35
N LYS A 133 -10.11 2.45 -20.59
CA LYS A 133 -11.45 1.86 -20.50
C LYS A 133 -11.40 0.37 -20.17
N ILE A 134 -12.32 -0.07 -19.32
CA ILE A 134 -12.57 -1.49 -19.04
C ILE A 134 -13.93 -1.84 -19.64
N ASP A 135 -13.97 -2.87 -20.48
CA ASP A 135 -15.17 -3.45 -21.08
C ASP A 135 -15.34 -4.87 -20.52
N ALA A 136 -16.07 -4.97 -19.40
CA ALA A 136 -16.28 -6.25 -18.74
C ALA A 136 -17.22 -7.19 -19.50
N ALA A 137 -18.15 -6.65 -20.30
CA ALA A 137 -19.07 -7.45 -21.10
C ALA A 137 -18.31 -8.27 -22.17
N ASN A 138 -17.34 -7.63 -22.83
CA ASN A 138 -16.53 -8.27 -23.87
C ASN A 138 -15.19 -8.84 -23.35
N LYS A 139 -14.91 -8.69 -22.05
CA LYS A 139 -13.64 -9.04 -21.39
C LYS A 139 -12.40 -8.45 -22.09
N LYS A 140 -12.47 -7.14 -22.35
CA LYS A 140 -11.37 -6.37 -22.96
C LYS A 140 -11.04 -5.15 -22.13
N ILE A 141 -9.78 -4.76 -22.14
CA ILE A 141 -9.39 -3.42 -21.73
C ILE A 141 -8.90 -2.64 -22.94
N ARG A 142 -9.06 -1.34 -22.89
CA ARG A 142 -8.48 -0.41 -23.85
C ARG A 142 -7.36 0.35 -23.18
N CYS A 143 -6.21 0.36 -23.84
CA CYS A 143 -4.99 0.95 -23.33
C CYS A 143 -4.42 1.96 -24.31
N ARG A 144 -3.62 2.90 -23.81
CA ARG A 144 -2.90 3.88 -24.61
C ARG A 144 -1.48 4.01 -24.08
N SER A 145 -0.50 4.15 -24.97
CA SER A 145 0.88 4.40 -24.56
C SER A 145 0.98 5.74 -23.84
N VAL A 146 1.86 5.82 -22.84
CA VAL A 146 2.21 7.09 -22.16
C VAL A 146 3.55 7.65 -22.62
N ILE A 147 4.15 7.03 -23.64
CA ILE A 147 5.44 7.44 -24.19
C ILE A 147 5.19 8.40 -25.36
N ASP A 148 5.74 9.61 -25.27
CA ASP A 148 5.71 10.59 -26.36
C ASP A 148 6.37 10.02 -27.62
N ASN A 149 5.82 10.32 -28.81
CA ASN A 149 6.28 9.80 -30.11
C ASN A 149 6.29 8.26 -30.20
N SER A 150 5.34 7.59 -29.55
CA SER A 150 5.10 6.15 -29.72
C SER A 150 5.07 5.78 -31.21
N LEU A 151 5.84 4.75 -31.60
CA LEU A 151 5.83 4.18 -32.96
C LEU A 151 4.47 3.58 -33.34
N VAL A 152 3.59 3.38 -32.36
CA VAL A 152 2.20 2.93 -32.51
C VAL A 152 1.23 4.12 -32.59
N GLY A 153 1.74 5.36 -32.59
CA GLY A 153 0.96 6.59 -32.52
C GLY A 153 0.25 6.79 -31.17
N ASN A 154 -0.69 7.73 -31.13
CA ASN A 154 -1.62 7.93 -30.00
C ASN A 154 -2.80 6.94 -30.03
N GLU A 155 -2.70 5.87 -30.82
CA GLU A 155 -3.80 4.93 -31.01
C GLU A 155 -4.04 4.09 -29.75
N GLU A 156 -5.31 4.02 -29.37
CA GLU A 156 -5.75 3.13 -28.32
C GLU A 156 -5.76 1.68 -28.84
N PHE A 157 -5.18 0.74 -28.09
CA PHE A 157 -5.16 -0.68 -28.44
C PHE A 157 -5.99 -1.51 -27.46
N LEU A 158 -6.50 -2.64 -27.94
CA LEU A 158 -7.34 -3.56 -27.17
C LEU A 158 -6.51 -4.72 -26.62
N VAL A 159 -6.82 -5.12 -25.38
CA VAL A 159 -6.19 -6.26 -24.73
C VAL A 159 -7.30 -7.15 -24.16
N ASP A 160 -7.40 -8.36 -24.70
CA ASP A 160 -8.34 -9.36 -24.18
C ASP A 160 -7.81 -9.99 -22.89
N TYR A 161 -8.72 -10.36 -21.99
CA TYR A 161 -8.36 -11.06 -20.75
C TYR A 161 -9.34 -12.22 -20.45
N ASP A 162 -8.83 -13.25 -19.78
CA ASP A 162 -9.68 -14.23 -19.09
C ASP A 162 -9.85 -13.83 -17.61
N TYR A 163 -8.78 -13.29 -17.03
CA TYR A 163 -8.79 -12.67 -15.71
C TYR A 163 -8.18 -11.26 -15.73
N LEU A 164 -8.84 -10.31 -15.06
CA LEU A 164 -8.36 -8.94 -14.89
C LEU A 164 -8.07 -8.67 -13.42
N VAL A 165 -6.85 -8.21 -13.10
CA VAL A 165 -6.44 -7.79 -11.76
C VAL A 165 -6.22 -6.29 -11.76
N ILE A 166 -7.13 -5.55 -11.13
CA ILE A 166 -7.10 -4.10 -11.02
C ILE A 166 -6.31 -3.71 -9.77
N ALA A 167 -5.13 -3.13 -9.94
CA ALA A 167 -4.24 -2.69 -8.86
C ALA A 167 -3.69 -1.27 -9.13
N MET A 168 -4.53 -0.40 -9.69
CA MET A 168 -4.16 0.97 -10.12
C MET A 168 -4.09 2.00 -8.98
N GLY A 169 -4.43 1.58 -7.76
CA GLY A 169 -4.51 2.46 -6.59
C GLY A 169 -5.54 3.60 -6.75
N ALA A 170 -5.39 4.63 -5.93
CA ALA A 170 -6.24 5.81 -5.94
C ALA A 170 -5.46 7.06 -6.38
N GLN A 171 -6.17 8.13 -6.75
CA GLN A 171 -5.60 9.44 -7.01
C GLN A 171 -5.80 10.38 -5.81
N VAL A 172 -5.08 11.51 -5.80
CA VAL A 172 -5.24 12.54 -4.76
C VAL A 172 -6.66 13.11 -4.81
N ASN A 173 -7.24 13.37 -3.64
CA ASN A 173 -8.53 14.05 -3.52
C ASN A 173 -8.33 15.51 -3.10
N THR A 174 -8.67 16.44 -3.98
CA THR A 174 -8.68 17.88 -3.67
C THR A 174 -9.97 18.32 -2.98
N PHE A 175 -10.96 17.44 -2.86
CA PHE A 175 -12.31 17.72 -2.38
C PHE A 175 -13.01 18.84 -3.15
N ASN A 176 -12.59 19.07 -4.41
CA ASN A 176 -13.01 20.20 -5.24
C ASN A 176 -12.73 21.57 -4.58
N THR A 177 -11.70 21.63 -3.72
CA THR A 177 -11.25 22.89 -3.10
C THR A 177 -10.57 23.76 -4.17
N PRO A 178 -11.06 24.97 -4.44
CA PRO A 178 -10.50 25.84 -5.48
C PRO A 178 -9.02 26.15 -5.24
N GLY A 179 -8.21 26.13 -6.31
CA GLY A 179 -6.78 26.50 -6.28
C GLY A 179 -5.83 25.39 -5.84
N VAL A 180 -6.31 24.24 -5.38
CA VAL A 180 -5.44 23.16 -4.90
C VAL A 180 -4.59 22.56 -6.01
N ASN A 181 -5.15 22.34 -7.21
CA ASN A 181 -4.38 21.76 -8.32
C ASN A 181 -3.35 22.73 -8.88
N GLU A 182 -3.63 24.03 -8.79
CA GLU A 182 -2.84 25.10 -9.36
C GLU A 182 -1.67 25.53 -8.47
N HIS A 183 -1.86 25.44 -7.14
CA HIS A 183 -0.94 26.06 -6.18
C HIS A 183 -0.33 25.11 -5.14
N CYS A 184 -0.82 23.88 -5.01
CA CYS A 184 -0.27 22.92 -4.05
C CYS A 184 0.63 21.88 -4.71
N HIS A 185 1.60 21.40 -3.94
CA HIS A 185 2.30 20.15 -4.24
C HIS A 185 1.53 18.97 -3.66
N PHE A 186 1.50 17.87 -4.40
CA PHE A 186 1.08 16.58 -3.86
C PHE A 186 2.30 15.78 -3.40
N LEU A 187 2.09 14.73 -2.61
CA LEU A 187 3.12 13.77 -2.21
C LEU A 187 2.59 12.35 -2.41
N LYS A 188 2.48 11.91 -3.67
CA LYS A 188 1.96 10.59 -4.03
C LYS A 188 2.95 9.77 -4.86
N GLU A 189 3.71 10.42 -5.72
CA GLU A 189 4.66 9.81 -6.65
C GLU A 189 6.11 10.27 -6.40
N ILE A 190 7.07 9.69 -7.12
CA ILE A 190 8.50 10.06 -6.97
C ILE A 190 8.74 11.49 -7.49
N GLU A 191 8.10 11.80 -8.61
CA GLU A 191 8.17 13.10 -9.28
C GLU A 191 7.62 14.20 -8.38
N ASP A 192 6.60 13.88 -7.59
CA ASP A 192 6.04 14.77 -6.57
C ASP A 192 7.08 15.09 -5.48
N ALA A 193 7.74 14.07 -4.94
CA ALA A 193 8.77 14.26 -3.90
C ALA A 193 9.95 15.10 -4.42
N GLN A 194 10.39 14.87 -5.66
CA GLN A 194 11.44 15.69 -6.29
C GLN A 194 10.98 17.13 -6.57
N LYS A 195 9.71 17.35 -6.95
CA LYS A 195 9.14 18.71 -7.08
C LYS A 195 9.10 19.44 -5.74
N ILE A 196 8.71 18.74 -4.67
CA ILE A 196 8.70 19.29 -3.30
C ILE A 196 10.13 19.69 -2.91
N ARG A 197 11.11 18.80 -3.08
CA ARG A 197 12.52 19.09 -2.79
C ARG A 197 13.02 20.34 -3.49
N ARG A 198 12.80 20.43 -4.80
CA ARG A 198 13.12 21.63 -5.59
C ARG A 198 12.49 22.88 -5.02
N SER A 199 11.20 22.80 -4.70
CA SER A 199 10.44 23.96 -4.22
C SER A 199 10.89 24.43 -2.84
N VAL A 200 11.29 23.51 -1.94
CA VAL A 200 11.91 23.85 -0.66
C VAL A 200 13.19 24.65 -0.89
N ILE A 201 14.11 24.14 -1.71
CA ILE A 201 15.37 24.86 -2.02
C ILE A 201 15.10 26.19 -2.73
N ASP A 202 14.17 26.23 -3.69
CA ASP A 202 13.77 27.46 -4.39
C ASP A 202 13.19 28.51 -3.43
N CYS A 203 12.54 28.10 -2.33
CA CYS A 203 12.13 29.05 -1.28
C CYS A 203 13.35 29.68 -0.59
N PHE A 204 14.35 28.89 -0.19
CA PHE A 204 15.55 29.42 0.45
C PHE A 204 16.38 30.31 -0.48
N GLU A 205 16.59 29.88 -1.72
CA GLU A 205 17.31 30.63 -2.74
C GLU A 205 16.62 31.96 -3.08
N ARG A 206 15.28 31.97 -3.17
CA ARG A 206 14.53 33.22 -3.36
C ARG A 206 14.68 34.16 -2.16
N ALA A 207 14.64 33.63 -0.93
CA ALA A 207 14.62 34.45 0.27
C ALA A 207 15.90 35.28 0.50
N VAL A 208 17.02 34.87 -0.08
CA VAL A 208 18.31 35.58 0.03
C VAL A 208 18.57 36.59 -1.09
N LEU A 209 17.68 36.70 -2.08
CA LEU A 209 17.80 37.70 -3.13
C LEU A 209 17.66 39.14 -2.56
N PRO A 210 18.34 40.13 -3.18
CA PRO A 210 18.20 41.53 -2.79
C PRO A 210 16.77 42.04 -3.05
N ASP A 211 16.46 43.21 -2.47
CA ASP A 211 15.20 43.95 -2.69
C ASP A 211 13.90 43.31 -2.17
N LEU A 212 13.99 42.20 -1.44
CA LEU A 212 12.85 41.62 -0.72
C LEU A 212 12.61 42.30 0.63
N THR A 213 11.33 42.57 0.93
CA THR A 213 10.89 42.96 2.27
C THR A 213 10.91 41.76 3.22
N ASP A 214 11.02 42.03 4.53
CA ASP A 214 10.97 40.96 5.53
C ASP A 214 9.64 40.22 5.56
N GLU A 215 8.53 40.89 5.21
CA GLU A 215 7.21 40.26 5.07
C GLU A 215 7.18 39.26 3.91
N GLU A 216 7.77 39.61 2.77
CA GLU A 216 7.89 38.71 1.62
C GLU A 216 8.79 37.52 1.93
N ARG A 217 9.90 37.72 2.65
CA ARG A 217 10.77 36.63 3.11
C ARG A 217 10.03 35.66 4.03
N ARG A 218 9.33 36.19 5.05
CA ARG A 218 8.53 35.36 5.99
C ARG A 218 7.44 34.59 5.28
N ARG A 219 6.72 35.24 4.36
CA ARG A 219 5.71 34.55 3.54
C ARG A 219 6.34 33.43 2.73
N ASN A 220 7.42 33.72 1.99
CA ASN A 220 8.09 32.74 1.13
C ASN A 220 8.72 31.56 1.90
N LEU A 221 9.08 31.75 3.17
CA LEU A 221 9.63 30.70 4.04
C LEU A 221 8.60 30.09 4.99
N HIS A 222 7.30 30.30 4.71
CA HIS A 222 6.22 29.62 5.41
C HIS A 222 5.78 28.39 4.61
N PHE A 223 6.10 27.21 5.14
CA PHE A 223 5.73 25.91 4.61
C PHE A 223 4.45 25.42 5.29
N VAL A 224 3.42 25.16 4.51
CA VAL A 224 2.12 24.68 5.04
C VAL A 224 1.82 23.27 4.55
N ILE A 225 1.56 22.36 5.48
CA ILE A 225 1.22 20.97 5.22
C ILE A 225 -0.25 20.77 5.52
N VAL A 226 -1.04 20.39 4.51
CA VAL A 226 -2.48 20.14 4.64
C VAL A 226 -2.74 18.65 4.78
N GLY A 227 -3.10 18.23 5.99
CA GLY A 227 -3.40 16.86 6.36
C GLY A 227 -2.44 16.31 7.41
N GLY A 228 -2.92 16.15 8.64
CA GLY A 228 -2.18 15.55 9.75
C GLY A 228 -2.18 14.02 9.74
N GLY A 229 -2.21 13.38 8.57
CA GLY A 229 -2.00 11.93 8.45
C GLY A 229 -0.50 11.58 8.50
N PRO A 230 -0.13 10.28 8.45
CA PRO A 230 1.27 9.85 8.54
C PRO A 230 2.17 10.55 7.53
N THR A 231 1.76 10.62 6.27
CA THR A 231 2.52 11.29 5.20
C THR A 231 2.80 12.77 5.49
N GLY A 232 1.80 13.52 6.00
CA GLY A 232 1.98 14.94 6.30
C GLY A 232 2.83 15.18 7.55
N VAL A 233 2.63 14.37 8.58
CA VAL A 233 3.43 14.42 9.82
C VAL A 233 4.89 14.06 9.55
N GLU A 234 5.15 12.97 8.82
CA GLU A 234 6.50 12.56 8.43
C GLU A 234 7.17 13.64 7.57
N PHE A 235 6.47 14.23 6.60
CA PHE A 235 7.03 15.30 5.79
C PHE A 235 7.36 16.55 6.64
N ALA A 236 6.46 16.98 7.52
CA ALA A 236 6.71 18.13 8.39
C ALA A 236 7.93 17.92 9.29
N ALA A 237 8.10 16.70 9.83
CA ALA A 237 9.25 16.30 10.62
C ALA A 237 10.56 16.26 9.81
N GLU A 238 10.54 15.61 8.64
CA GLU A 238 11.71 15.54 7.73
C GLU A 238 12.14 16.93 7.27
N LEU A 239 11.17 17.81 6.97
CA LEU A 239 11.41 19.19 6.58
C LEU A 239 12.04 19.99 7.73
N HIS A 240 11.50 19.86 8.94
CA HIS A 240 12.08 20.49 10.13
C HIS A 240 13.54 20.09 10.33
N ASP A 241 13.83 18.78 10.28
CA ASP A 241 15.19 18.27 10.47
C ASP A 241 16.13 18.79 9.38
N PHE A 242 15.70 18.76 8.11
CA PHE A 242 16.50 19.29 7.00
C PHE A 242 16.78 20.79 7.13
N ILE A 243 15.80 21.57 7.56
CA ILE A 243 15.97 23.01 7.78
C ILE A 243 17.01 23.24 8.89
N LEU A 244 16.80 22.61 10.05
CA LEU A 244 17.59 22.85 11.26
C LEU A 244 19.02 22.30 11.15
N GLU A 245 19.18 21.12 10.57
CA GLU A 245 20.45 20.41 10.51
C GLU A 245 21.31 20.85 9.32
N ASP A 246 20.69 21.22 8.20
CA ASP A 246 21.40 21.45 6.94
C ASP A 246 21.20 22.90 6.44
N LEU A 247 19.96 23.33 6.16
CA LEU A 247 19.72 24.59 5.43
C LEU A 247 20.08 25.85 6.21
N VAL A 248 19.77 25.95 7.50
CA VAL A 248 20.08 27.18 8.27
C VAL A 248 21.59 27.44 8.39
N LYS A 249 22.44 26.40 8.23
CA LYS A 249 23.89 26.55 8.18
C LYS A 249 24.35 27.19 6.86
N LEU A 250 23.63 26.93 5.77
CA LEU A 250 23.90 27.46 4.43
C LEU A 250 23.26 28.83 4.21
N TYR A 251 22.10 29.09 4.83
CA TYR A 251 21.31 30.31 4.68
C TYR A 251 21.12 31.04 6.04
N PRO A 252 22.20 31.46 6.73
CA PRO A 252 22.12 32.00 8.09
C PRO A 252 21.31 33.30 8.20
N MET A 253 21.18 34.06 7.10
CA MET A 253 20.42 35.32 7.05
C MET A 253 18.93 35.13 7.34
N VAL A 254 18.35 33.99 6.92
CA VAL A 254 16.90 33.77 6.94
C VAL A 254 16.45 32.73 7.95
N LYS A 255 17.38 32.21 8.77
CA LYS A 255 17.13 31.11 9.71
C LYS A 255 15.94 31.34 10.64
N ASP A 256 15.76 32.58 11.12
CA ASP A 256 14.73 32.95 12.09
C ASP A 256 13.39 33.32 11.42
N LEU A 257 13.31 33.25 10.09
CA LEU A 257 12.13 33.60 9.30
C LEU A 257 11.32 32.37 8.88
N VAL A 258 11.87 31.17 9.05
CA VAL A 258 11.26 29.92 8.59
C VAL A 258 10.12 29.50 9.50
N LYS A 259 8.99 29.12 8.91
CA LYS A 259 7.81 28.66 9.63
C LYS A 259 7.24 27.40 9.00
N ILE A 260 6.87 26.42 9.84
CA ILE A 260 6.18 25.19 9.41
C ILE A 260 4.83 25.13 10.11
N THR A 261 3.76 24.92 9.34
CA THR A 261 2.40 24.73 9.88
C THR A 261 1.74 23.50 9.31
N VAL A 262 1.22 22.62 10.17
CA VAL A 262 0.39 21.47 9.82
C VAL A 262 -1.07 21.83 10.08
N ILE A 263 -1.89 21.83 9.03
CA ILE A 263 -3.33 22.06 9.11
C ILE A 263 -4.06 20.73 9.04
N GLN A 264 -4.87 20.46 10.04
CA GLN A 264 -5.58 19.20 10.19
C GLN A 264 -7.06 19.43 10.47
N SER A 265 -7.90 18.72 9.73
CA SER A 265 -9.36 18.88 9.84
C SER A 265 -9.95 18.18 11.05
N GLY A 266 -9.39 17.04 11.46
CA GLY A 266 -9.78 16.36 12.70
C GLY A 266 -9.21 17.04 13.94
N ASP A 267 -9.55 16.51 15.11
CA ASP A 267 -9.17 17.10 16.40
C ASP A 267 -7.72 16.80 16.78
N HIS A 268 -7.14 15.74 16.19
CA HIS A 268 -5.74 15.35 16.34
C HIS A 268 -5.06 15.09 15.00
N ILE A 269 -3.72 15.06 15.03
CA ILE A 269 -2.89 14.43 13.99
C ILE A 269 -2.74 12.92 14.27
N LEU A 270 -2.36 12.15 13.26
CA LEU A 270 -2.19 10.69 13.34
C LEU A 270 -3.42 9.94 13.89
N ASN A 271 -4.64 10.36 13.55
CA ASN A 271 -5.91 9.78 14.05
C ASN A 271 -6.11 8.27 13.83
N MET A 272 -5.25 7.65 13.02
CA MET A 272 -5.25 6.19 12.80
C MET A 272 -4.40 5.45 13.83
N PHE A 273 -3.67 6.17 14.69
CA PHE A 273 -2.81 5.65 15.74
C PHE A 273 -3.49 5.78 17.10
N ASP A 274 -2.96 5.04 18.08
CA ASP A 274 -3.27 5.22 19.48
C ASP A 274 -3.10 6.69 19.94
N GLU A 275 -4.04 7.18 20.75
CA GLU A 275 -4.08 8.57 21.24
C GLU A 275 -2.78 9.00 21.94
N ARG A 276 -2.08 8.05 22.59
CA ARG A 276 -0.78 8.30 23.21
C ARG A 276 0.26 8.78 22.21
N ILE A 277 0.21 8.27 20.98
CA ILE A 277 1.11 8.64 19.88
C ILE A 277 0.75 10.02 19.34
N SER A 278 -0.53 10.26 19.04
CA SER A 278 -1.02 11.57 18.59
C SER A 278 -0.65 12.69 19.58
N SER A 279 -0.94 12.47 20.87
CA SER A 279 -0.63 13.42 21.93
C SER A 279 0.87 13.68 22.08
N PHE A 280 1.70 12.64 21.91
CA PHE A 280 3.16 12.81 21.93
C PHE A 280 3.65 13.61 20.73
N ALA A 281 3.17 13.30 19.53
CA ALA A 281 3.55 13.98 18.29
C ALA A 281 3.22 15.48 18.35
N GLU A 282 2.02 15.85 18.81
CA GLU A 282 1.61 17.26 18.97
C GLU A 282 2.49 18.02 19.96
N ARG A 283 2.80 17.42 21.13
CA ARG A 283 3.73 18.01 22.10
C ARG A 283 5.15 18.14 21.57
N LYS A 284 5.61 17.16 20.79
CA LYS A 284 6.94 17.22 20.16
C LYS A 284 6.99 18.34 19.12
N PHE A 285 6.02 18.39 18.21
CA PHE A 285 5.94 19.45 17.19
C PHE A 285 5.90 20.84 17.81
N GLY A 286 5.15 21.02 18.90
CA GLY A 286 5.18 22.28 19.66
C GLY A 286 6.54 22.65 20.24
N ARG A 287 7.36 21.67 20.67
CA ARG A 287 8.75 21.92 21.13
C ARG A 287 9.71 22.22 19.98
N ASP A 288 9.48 21.61 18.83
CA ASP A 288 10.28 21.79 17.61
C ASP A 288 9.87 23.06 16.82
N GLY A 289 8.88 23.82 17.30
CA GLY A 289 8.40 25.04 16.62
C GLY A 289 7.53 24.77 15.39
N ILE A 290 7.07 23.54 15.20
CA ILE A 290 6.09 23.17 14.16
C ILE A 290 4.69 23.48 14.69
N GLU A 291 3.99 24.42 14.06
CA GLU A 291 2.65 24.81 14.46
C GLU A 291 1.62 23.78 13.98
N VAL A 292 0.81 23.21 14.89
CA VAL A 292 -0.25 22.26 14.55
C VAL A 292 -1.61 22.91 14.77
N GLN A 293 -2.38 23.09 13.69
CA GLN A 293 -3.72 23.65 13.70
C GLN A 293 -4.76 22.54 13.43
N THR A 294 -5.30 21.97 14.49
CA THR A 294 -6.38 20.96 14.43
C THR A 294 -7.76 21.62 14.35
N GLY A 295 -8.78 20.86 13.96
CA GLY A 295 -10.13 21.40 13.75
C GLY A 295 -10.22 22.45 12.61
N CYS A 296 -9.22 22.52 11.73
CA CYS A 296 -9.10 23.53 10.68
C CYS A 296 -9.27 22.89 9.30
N ARG A 297 -10.11 23.48 8.43
CA ARG A 297 -10.33 23.00 7.06
C ARG A 297 -9.94 24.08 6.06
N VAL A 298 -9.04 23.75 5.14
CA VAL A 298 -8.75 24.59 3.97
C VAL A 298 -9.98 24.62 3.06
N THR A 299 -10.40 25.81 2.64
CA THR A 299 -11.57 26.03 1.77
C THR A 299 -11.23 26.69 0.44
N GLY A 300 -9.99 27.17 0.27
CA GLY A 300 -9.49 27.72 -0.98
C GLY A 300 -8.01 28.04 -0.90
N VAL A 301 -7.34 28.02 -2.04
CA VAL A 301 -5.91 28.32 -2.17
C VAL A 301 -5.74 29.35 -3.29
N SER A 302 -4.92 30.38 -3.07
CA SER A 302 -4.59 31.42 -4.06
C SER A 302 -3.07 31.57 -4.13
N ASP A 303 -2.54 32.35 -5.08
CA ASP A 303 -1.09 32.45 -5.32
C ASP A 303 -0.22 32.74 -4.09
N LYS A 304 -0.73 33.53 -3.12
CA LYS A 304 0.03 34.04 -1.97
C LYS A 304 -0.51 33.60 -0.61
N ALA A 305 -1.73 33.08 -0.55
CA ALA A 305 -2.37 32.71 0.71
C ALA A 305 -3.44 31.62 0.53
N MET A 306 -3.72 30.89 1.61
CA MET A 306 -4.83 29.95 1.69
C MET A 306 -5.91 30.43 2.64
N THR A 307 -7.14 30.06 2.34
CA THR A 307 -8.31 30.32 3.20
C THR A 307 -8.58 29.10 4.06
N VAL A 308 -8.62 29.29 5.37
CA VAL A 308 -8.79 28.23 6.37
C VAL A 308 -10.01 28.54 7.24
N LYS A 309 -10.93 27.59 7.35
CA LYS A 309 -12.10 27.66 8.23
C LYS A 309 -11.84 26.89 9.52
N VAL A 310 -11.94 27.56 10.66
CA VAL A 310 -11.89 26.96 11.99
C VAL A 310 -13.26 26.37 12.33
N LYS A 311 -13.35 25.05 12.54
CA LYS A 311 -14.64 24.36 12.71
C LYS A 311 -15.40 24.78 13.96
N SER A 312 -14.71 25.01 15.08
CA SER A 312 -15.34 25.32 16.37
C SER A 312 -16.04 26.67 16.39
N LYS A 313 -15.47 27.69 15.73
CA LYS A 313 -15.99 29.06 15.71
C LYS A 313 -16.66 29.46 14.39
N GLY A 314 -16.42 28.70 13.32
CA GLY A 314 -16.82 29.09 11.96
C GLY A 314 -16.00 30.24 11.36
N GLU A 315 -14.99 30.72 12.07
CA GLU A 315 -14.09 31.81 11.66
C GLU A 315 -13.27 31.40 10.42
N ILE A 316 -13.05 32.38 9.53
CA ILE A 316 -12.27 32.20 8.31
C ILE A 316 -11.01 33.04 8.42
N CYS A 317 -9.87 32.38 8.33
CA CYS A 317 -8.54 32.99 8.42
C CYS A 317 -7.81 32.86 7.08
N SER A 318 -6.97 33.87 6.78
CA SER A 318 -6.03 33.82 5.67
C SER A 318 -4.65 33.44 6.20
N VAL A 319 -4.04 32.41 5.61
CA VAL A 319 -2.69 31.95 5.98
C VAL A 319 -1.77 32.19 4.78
N PRO A 320 -0.83 33.16 4.86
CA PRO A 320 0.16 33.37 3.81
C PRO A 320 1.08 32.16 3.72
N TYR A 321 1.64 31.88 2.54
CA TYR A 321 2.58 30.77 2.41
C TYR A 321 3.59 31.01 1.28
N GLY A 322 4.67 30.23 1.32
CA GLY A 322 5.64 30.10 0.24
C GLY A 322 5.52 28.79 -0.52
N MET A 323 5.12 27.73 0.20
CA MET A 323 4.87 26.42 -0.37
C MET A 323 3.78 25.67 0.41
N VAL A 324 2.89 24.98 -0.30
CA VAL A 324 1.85 24.14 0.29
C VAL A 324 2.03 22.70 -0.17
N VAL A 325 2.00 21.75 0.78
CA VAL A 325 1.91 20.32 0.48
C VAL A 325 0.54 19.80 0.88
N TRP A 326 -0.21 19.30 -0.09
CA TRP A 326 -1.52 18.68 0.09
C TRP A 326 -1.37 17.16 0.22
N SER A 327 -1.39 16.67 1.46
CA SER A 327 -1.17 15.27 1.80
C SER A 327 -2.42 14.60 2.39
N THR A 328 -3.62 15.05 2.00
CA THR A 328 -4.89 14.55 2.52
C THR A 328 -5.84 14.07 1.42
N GLY A 329 -6.53 12.97 1.71
CA GLY A 329 -7.60 12.43 0.88
C GLY A 329 -7.12 11.67 -0.36
N ILE A 330 -7.81 10.56 -0.63
CA ILE A 330 -7.69 9.82 -1.88
C ILE A 330 -9.09 9.62 -2.47
N VAL A 331 -9.15 9.43 -3.79
CA VAL A 331 -10.39 9.18 -4.51
C VAL A 331 -10.17 8.17 -5.63
N THR A 332 -11.23 7.46 -6.02
CA THR A 332 -11.22 6.52 -7.14
C THR A 332 -10.88 7.23 -8.45
N ARG A 333 -10.07 6.57 -9.29
CA ARG A 333 -9.67 7.09 -10.61
C ARG A 333 -10.86 7.14 -11.58
N PRO A 334 -10.95 8.12 -12.51
CA PRO A 334 -12.03 8.23 -13.48
C PRO A 334 -12.33 6.95 -14.27
N VAL A 335 -11.31 6.26 -14.81
CA VAL A 335 -11.50 4.99 -15.53
C VAL A 335 -12.21 3.91 -14.69
N LEU A 336 -11.97 3.90 -13.38
CA LEU A 336 -12.65 2.99 -12.47
C LEU A 336 -14.04 3.47 -12.09
N ARG A 337 -14.26 4.78 -12.08
CA ARG A 337 -15.59 5.36 -11.89
C ARG A 337 -16.52 4.96 -13.04
N ASP A 338 -16.05 5.10 -14.28
CA ASP A 338 -16.78 4.66 -15.47
C ASP A 338 -17.04 3.15 -15.45
N PHE A 339 -16.05 2.36 -14.98
CA PHE A 339 -16.21 0.92 -14.82
C PHE A 339 -17.25 0.57 -13.76
N MET A 340 -17.25 1.25 -12.61
CA MET A 340 -18.24 1.07 -11.54
C MET A 340 -19.66 1.35 -12.03
N ASP A 341 -19.83 2.36 -12.89
CA ASP A 341 -21.13 2.70 -13.46
C ASP A 341 -21.66 1.58 -14.37
N GLN A 342 -20.78 0.95 -15.17
CA GLN A 342 -21.14 -0.18 -16.04
C GLN A 342 -21.63 -1.42 -15.26
N ILE A 343 -21.10 -1.65 -14.06
CA ILE A 343 -21.34 -2.88 -13.28
C ILE A 343 -22.36 -2.69 -12.15
N GLY A 344 -23.08 -1.56 -12.13
CA GLY A 344 -24.10 -1.28 -11.13
C GLY A 344 -23.54 -0.88 -9.74
N GLN A 345 -22.28 -0.44 -9.67
CA GLN A 345 -21.65 0.07 -8.44
C GLN A 345 -21.57 1.61 -8.38
N ASN A 346 -22.30 2.33 -9.24
CA ASN A 346 -22.35 3.79 -9.31
C ASN A 346 -22.66 4.48 -7.96
N LYS A 347 -23.42 3.87 -7.05
CA LYS A 347 -23.71 4.52 -5.75
C LYS A 347 -22.56 4.42 -4.73
N ARG A 348 -21.52 3.63 -5.02
CA ARG A 348 -20.40 3.40 -4.10
C ARG A 348 -19.29 4.42 -4.36
N HIS A 349 -18.52 4.73 -3.31
CA HIS A 349 -17.38 5.64 -3.41
C HIS A 349 -16.11 4.97 -3.95
N VAL A 350 -15.98 3.65 -3.73
CA VAL A 350 -14.82 2.84 -4.12
C VAL A 350 -15.32 1.53 -4.72
N LEU A 351 -14.57 0.97 -5.68
CA LEU A 351 -14.88 -0.32 -6.30
C LEU A 351 -14.93 -1.40 -5.22
N THR A 352 -16.00 -2.16 -5.17
CA THR A 352 -16.18 -3.15 -4.12
C THR A 352 -15.92 -4.56 -4.62
N THR A 353 -15.23 -5.31 -3.77
CA THR A 353 -14.97 -6.73 -3.94
C THR A 353 -15.59 -7.54 -2.82
N ASN A 354 -15.80 -8.83 -3.07
CA ASN A 354 -16.14 -9.77 -2.01
C ASN A 354 -14.89 -10.18 -1.21
N GLU A 355 -15.07 -11.02 -0.19
CA GLU A 355 -13.99 -11.55 0.64
C GLU A 355 -12.93 -12.42 -0.08
N TRP A 356 -13.09 -12.74 -1.37
CA TRP A 356 -12.06 -13.34 -2.23
C TRP A 356 -11.44 -12.35 -3.22
N LEU A 357 -11.63 -11.05 -2.99
CA LEU A 357 -11.12 -9.94 -3.78
C LEU A 357 -11.66 -9.88 -5.21
N ARG A 358 -12.76 -10.58 -5.50
CA ARG A 358 -13.47 -10.52 -6.79
C ARG A 358 -14.41 -9.34 -6.80
N VAL A 359 -14.44 -8.59 -7.90
CA VAL A 359 -15.35 -7.46 -8.07
C VAL A 359 -16.80 -7.95 -8.05
N GLU A 360 -17.63 -7.36 -7.20
CA GLU A 360 -19.05 -7.71 -7.13
C GLU A 360 -19.74 -7.36 -8.46
N GLY A 361 -20.48 -8.30 -9.03
CA GLY A 361 -21.17 -8.13 -10.31
C GLY A 361 -20.32 -8.41 -11.55
N CYS A 362 -19.07 -8.87 -11.40
CA CYS A 362 -18.20 -9.20 -12.53
C CYS A 362 -17.40 -10.49 -12.32
N ASP A 363 -17.57 -11.45 -13.22
CA ASP A 363 -16.80 -12.69 -13.18
C ASP A 363 -15.42 -12.52 -13.84
N GLY A 364 -14.40 -13.14 -13.24
CA GLY A 364 -13.02 -13.05 -13.69
C GLY A 364 -12.32 -11.71 -13.42
N VAL A 365 -12.96 -10.75 -12.75
CA VAL A 365 -12.35 -9.46 -12.40
C VAL A 365 -12.06 -9.38 -10.90
N TYR A 366 -10.85 -8.97 -10.56
CA TYR A 366 -10.35 -8.81 -9.20
C TYR A 366 -9.85 -7.38 -9.00
N ALA A 367 -9.95 -6.85 -7.79
CA ALA A 367 -9.43 -5.52 -7.48
C ALA A 367 -8.74 -5.48 -6.11
N LEU A 368 -7.61 -4.78 -6.04
CA LEU A 368 -6.68 -4.83 -4.92
C LEU A 368 -6.11 -3.44 -4.57
N GLY A 369 -5.73 -3.25 -3.30
CA GLY A 369 -5.17 -2.02 -2.78
C GLY A 369 -6.18 -0.87 -2.77
N ASP A 370 -5.66 0.36 -2.81
CA ASP A 370 -6.45 1.58 -2.60
C ASP A 370 -7.58 1.80 -3.63
N CYS A 371 -7.60 1.06 -4.75
CA CYS A 371 -8.69 1.15 -5.71
C CYS A 371 -9.93 0.36 -5.31
N ALA A 372 -9.85 -0.48 -4.28
CA ALA A 372 -10.92 -1.38 -3.88
C ALA A 372 -11.17 -1.42 -2.37
N ALA A 373 -12.42 -1.69 -2.00
CA ALA A 373 -12.82 -2.01 -0.64
C ALA A 373 -13.43 -3.42 -0.61
N VAL A 374 -13.09 -4.22 0.40
CA VAL A 374 -13.71 -5.53 0.61
C VAL A 374 -15.04 -5.31 1.32
N ALA A 375 -16.16 -5.63 0.67
CA ALA A 375 -17.45 -5.76 1.33
C ALA A 375 -17.40 -6.96 2.27
N GLN A 376 -17.41 -6.69 3.57
CA GLN A 376 -17.63 -7.72 4.56
C GLN A 376 -19.10 -8.12 4.53
N ARG A 377 -19.35 -9.42 4.37
CA ARG A 377 -20.70 -9.96 4.34
C ARG A 377 -21.34 -9.89 5.73
N ARG A 378 -22.61 -9.48 5.77
CA ARG A 378 -23.40 -9.38 7.00
C ARG A 378 -23.93 -10.74 7.42
N VAL A 379 -23.72 -11.12 8.67
CA VAL A 379 -24.26 -12.39 9.20
C VAL A 379 -25.79 -12.35 9.22
N MET A 380 -26.36 -11.17 9.49
CA MET A 380 -27.82 -11.00 9.54
C MET A 380 -28.49 -11.13 8.17
N GLU A 381 -27.78 -10.90 7.07
CA GLU A 381 -28.31 -11.11 5.71
C GLU A 381 -28.43 -12.59 5.34
N ASP A 382 -27.64 -13.46 5.98
CA ASP A 382 -27.62 -14.90 5.73
C ASP A 382 -28.20 -15.72 6.89
N ILE A 383 -28.72 -15.07 7.93
CA ILE A 383 -29.11 -15.70 9.20
C ILE A 383 -30.08 -16.87 9.03
N SER A 384 -31.11 -16.71 8.20
CA SER A 384 -32.11 -17.75 7.94
C SER A 384 -31.52 -18.93 7.16
N THR A 385 -30.59 -18.64 6.24
CA THR A 385 -29.92 -19.67 5.45
C THR A 385 -28.91 -20.45 6.29
N ILE A 386 -28.17 -19.74 7.16
CA ILE A 386 -27.28 -20.33 8.16
C ILE A 386 -28.08 -21.25 9.09
N PHE A 387 -29.19 -20.76 9.64
CA PHE A 387 -30.08 -21.54 10.51
C PHE A 387 -30.53 -22.83 9.83
N LYS A 388 -31.07 -22.72 8.60
CA LYS A 388 -31.51 -23.88 7.82
C LYS A 388 -30.39 -24.87 7.49
N THR A 389 -29.16 -24.39 7.33
CA THR A 389 -28.00 -25.26 7.06
C THR A 389 -27.53 -25.97 8.33
N ALA A 390 -27.68 -25.32 9.49
CA ALA A 390 -27.35 -25.89 10.79
C ALA A 390 -28.40 -26.90 11.28
N ASP A 391 -29.68 -26.62 11.05
CA ASP A 391 -30.84 -27.47 11.41
C ASP A 391 -30.90 -28.70 10.48
N LYS A 392 -30.07 -29.71 10.78
CA LYS A 392 -29.89 -30.88 9.91
C LYS A 392 -31.09 -31.82 9.95
N ASP A 393 -31.78 -31.87 11.08
CA ASP A 393 -32.97 -32.70 11.27
C ASP A 393 -34.28 -32.00 10.84
N ASN A 394 -34.22 -30.70 10.53
CA ASN A 394 -35.36 -29.85 10.20
C ASN A 394 -36.40 -29.77 11.34
N SER A 395 -35.93 -29.82 12.60
CA SER A 395 -36.76 -29.71 13.79
C SER A 395 -37.34 -28.30 13.99
N GLY A 396 -36.77 -27.28 13.35
CA GLY A 396 -37.11 -25.87 13.57
C GLY A 396 -36.40 -25.25 14.78
N THR A 397 -35.47 -25.98 15.40
CA THR A 397 -34.64 -25.56 16.52
C THR A 397 -33.20 -25.99 16.30
N LEU A 398 -32.24 -25.26 16.88
CA LEU A 398 -30.82 -25.63 16.84
C LEU A 398 -30.36 -26.10 18.21
N THR A 399 -29.83 -27.32 18.26
CA THR A 399 -29.05 -27.79 19.40
C THR A 399 -27.65 -27.16 19.40
N VAL A 400 -26.99 -27.14 20.56
CA VAL A 400 -25.59 -26.65 20.67
C VAL A 400 -24.66 -27.40 19.72
N LYS A 401 -24.88 -28.70 19.51
CA LYS A 401 -24.07 -29.53 18.63
C LYS A 401 -24.24 -29.16 17.16
N GLU A 402 -25.47 -28.96 16.71
CA GLU A 402 -25.75 -28.53 15.33
C GLU A 402 -25.16 -27.17 15.02
N PHE A 403 -25.22 -26.25 15.97
CA PHE A 403 -24.57 -24.95 15.82
C PHE A 403 -23.04 -25.08 15.77
N GLN A 404 -22.46 -25.94 16.61
CA GLN A 404 -21.02 -26.21 16.61
C GLN A 404 -20.52 -26.82 15.28
N ASP A 405 -21.36 -27.59 14.59
CA ASP A 405 -20.99 -28.19 13.30
C ASP A 405 -20.80 -27.15 12.17
N VAL A 406 -21.44 -25.97 12.27
CA VAL A 406 -21.34 -24.91 11.25
C VAL A 406 -20.52 -23.71 11.70
N ILE A 407 -20.16 -23.63 12.98
CA ILE A 407 -19.56 -22.41 13.54
C ILE A 407 -18.20 -22.08 12.96
N ASP A 408 -17.38 -23.07 12.66
CA ASP A 408 -16.07 -22.85 12.05
C ASP A 408 -16.22 -22.20 10.67
N ASP A 409 -17.19 -22.66 9.87
CA ASP A 409 -17.50 -22.05 8.58
C ASP A 409 -18.08 -20.63 8.74
N ILE A 410 -18.89 -20.39 9.78
CA ILE A 410 -19.41 -19.05 10.13
C ILE A 410 -18.27 -18.12 10.52
N LEU A 411 -17.37 -18.51 11.44
CA LEU A 411 -16.23 -17.69 11.87
C LEU A 411 -15.27 -17.39 10.70
N VAL A 412 -15.04 -18.40 9.85
CA VAL A 412 -14.23 -18.23 8.64
C VAL A 412 -14.91 -17.30 7.63
N ARG A 413 -16.25 -17.24 7.55
CA ARG A 413 -16.96 -16.37 6.59
C ARG A 413 -17.24 -14.97 7.15
N TYR A 414 -17.67 -14.86 8.41
CA TYR A 414 -18.12 -13.67 9.11
C TYR A 414 -17.17 -13.33 10.28
N PRO A 415 -16.02 -12.68 10.03
CA PRO A 415 -14.99 -12.46 11.06
C PRO A 415 -15.49 -11.57 12.21
N GLN A 416 -16.49 -10.73 11.95
CA GLN A 416 -17.09 -9.86 12.95
C GLN A 416 -17.73 -10.65 14.11
N VAL A 417 -18.09 -11.92 13.91
CA VAL A 417 -18.58 -12.81 14.97
C VAL A 417 -17.49 -13.01 16.02
N GLU A 418 -16.25 -13.29 15.60
CA GLU A 418 -15.12 -13.48 16.51
C GLU A 418 -14.80 -12.18 17.29
N LEU A 419 -14.88 -11.03 16.62
CA LEU A 419 -14.69 -9.73 17.25
C LEU A 419 -15.78 -9.45 18.30
N TYR A 420 -17.02 -9.80 18.00
CA TYR A 420 -18.14 -9.65 18.93
C TYR A 420 -17.94 -10.52 20.18
N LEU A 421 -17.53 -11.77 20.02
CA LEU A 421 -17.21 -12.68 21.13
C LEU A 421 -16.13 -12.10 22.05
N LYS A 422 -15.01 -11.65 21.46
CA LYS A 422 -13.90 -11.04 22.21
C LYS A 422 -14.34 -9.78 22.97
N ASN A 423 -15.08 -8.88 22.31
CA ASN A 423 -15.55 -7.64 22.93
C ASN A 423 -16.55 -7.90 24.06
N LYS A 424 -17.35 -8.98 23.97
CA LYS A 424 -18.29 -9.41 25.01
C LYS A 424 -17.67 -10.31 26.07
N HIS A 425 -16.36 -10.60 26.00
CA HIS A 425 -15.65 -11.49 26.91
C HIS A 425 -16.30 -12.89 26.97
N LEU A 426 -16.81 -13.35 25.82
CA LEU A 426 -17.38 -14.69 25.67
C LEU A 426 -16.26 -15.64 25.25
N ASN A 427 -16.13 -16.75 25.98
CA ASN A 427 -15.03 -17.70 25.80
C ASN A 427 -15.35 -18.72 24.70
N ASP A 428 -16.63 -19.00 24.50
CA ASP A 428 -17.10 -20.04 23.60
C ASP A 428 -18.34 -19.54 22.85
N VAL A 429 -18.52 -20.01 21.62
CA VAL A 429 -19.63 -19.58 20.76
C VAL A 429 -20.97 -20.07 21.31
N LYS A 430 -20.99 -21.18 22.08
CA LYS A 430 -22.18 -21.61 22.82
C LYS A 430 -22.71 -20.54 23.78
N ASP A 431 -21.86 -19.62 24.23
CA ASP A 431 -22.27 -18.51 25.09
C ASP A 431 -23.23 -17.55 24.37
N LEU A 432 -23.22 -17.51 23.03
CA LEU A 432 -24.20 -16.75 22.24
C LEU A 432 -25.62 -17.31 22.34
N LEU A 433 -25.75 -18.61 22.64
CA LEU A 433 -27.04 -19.30 22.71
C LEU A 433 -27.64 -19.28 24.12
N LYS A 434 -26.97 -18.67 25.10
CA LYS A 434 -27.50 -18.47 26.45
C LYS A 434 -28.71 -17.53 26.42
N ASP A 435 -29.62 -17.72 27.37
CA ASP A 435 -30.76 -16.83 27.52
C ASP A 435 -30.33 -15.42 28.01
N PRO A 436 -31.23 -14.41 28.00
CA PRO A 436 -30.91 -13.07 28.50
C PRO A 436 -30.50 -13.02 29.98
N GLN A 437 -30.75 -14.09 30.75
CA GLN A 437 -30.41 -14.24 32.16
C GLN A 437 -29.09 -15.03 32.36
N GLY A 438 -28.48 -15.50 31.27
CA GLY A 438 -27.21 -16.24 31.25
C GLY A 438 -27.34 -17.75 31.39
N HIS A 439 -28.54 -18.32 31.41
CA HIS A 439 -28.74 -19.77 31.50
C HIS A 439 -28.49 -20.48 30.17
N GLU A 440 -27.96 -21.69 30.25
CA GLU A 440 -27.77 -22.55 29.08
C GLU A 440 -29.12 -23.00 28.51
N ARG A 441 -29.30 -22.80 27.21
CA ARG A 441 -30.44 -23.36 26.46
C ARG A 441 -30.02 -24.67 25.81
N LYS A 442 -30.88 -25.68 25.89
CA LYS A 442 -30.67 -26.95 25.16
C LYS A 442 -30.85 -26.77 23.65
N GLU A 443 -31.84 -25.97 23.28
CA GLU A 443 -32.27 -25.70 21.91
C GLU A 443 -32.62 -24.21 21.74
N VAL A 444 -32.39 -23.68 20.54
CA VAL A 444 -32.67 -22.29 20.18
C VAL A 444 -33.42 -22.23 18.85
N ASP A 445 -34.58 -21.58 18.84
CA ASP A 445 -35.36 -21.33 17.63
C ASP A 445 -34.76 -20.19 16.78
N ILE A 446 -35.33 -19.96 15.59
CA ILE A 446 -34.80 -18.94 14.67
C ILE A 446 -34.84 -17.52 15.24
N GLU A 447 -35.84 -17.19 16.07
CA GLU A 447 -35.95 -15.86 16.69
C GLU A 447 -34.91 -15.69 17.81
N GLY A 448 -34.68 -16.71 18.62
CA GLY A 448 -33.58 -16.75 19.57
C GLY A 448 -32.22 -16.62 18.87
N PHE A 449 -32.03 -17.31 17.75
CA PHE A 449 -30.79 -17.26 16.96
C PHE A 449 -30.54 -15.86 16.37
N LYS A 450 -31.57 -15.23 15.79
CA LYS A 450 -31.50 -13.83 15.33
C LYS A 450 -31.16 -12.88 16.48
N SER A 451 -31.80 -13.07 17.64
CA SER A 451 -31.55 -12.23 18.82
C SER A 451 -30.10 -12.33 19.30
N ALA A 452 -29.51 -13.53 19.28
CA ALA A 452 -28.12 -13.78 19.67
C ALA A 452 -27.12 -13.01 18.79
N LEU A 453 -27.38 -12.94 17.48
CA LEU A 453 -26.45 -12.36 16.49
C LEU A 453 -26.78 -10.92 16.05
N ARG A 454 -27.87 -10.32 16.55
CA ARG A 454 -28.39 -9.01 16.10
C ARG A 454 -27.37 -7.87 16.11
N HIS A 455 -26.41 -7.90 17.03
CA HIS A 455 -25.40 -6.84 17.22
C HIS A 455 -24.02 -7.20 16.66
N VAL A 456 -23.88 -8.37 16.04
CA VAL A 456 -22.59 -8.84 15.53
C VAL A 456 -22.12 -7.97 14.36
N ASP A 457 -23.01 -7.62 13.44
CA ASP A 457 -22.65 -6.82 12.26
C ASP A 457 -22.24 -5.37 12.62
N SER A 458 -22.51 -4.92 13.86
CA SER A 458 -22.00 -3.63 14.34
C SER A 458 -20.48 -3.64 14.60
N GLN A 459 -19.85 -4.82 14.62
CA GLN A 459 -18.41 -5.01 14.84
C GLN A 459 -17.60 -5.07 13.55
N MET A 460 -18.25 -4.88 12.39
CA MET A 460 -17.57 -4.83 11.10
C MET A 460 -16.54 -3.70 11.05
N LYS A 461 -15.41 -3.99 10.42
CA LYS A 461 -14.31 -3.03 10.24
C LYS A 461 -13.87 -2.99 8.79
N SER A 462 -13.88 -1.81 8.18
CA SER A 462 -13.28 -1.60 6.86
C SER A 462 -11.75 -1.65 6.95
N LEU A 463 -11.11 -2.20 5.93
CA LEU A 463 -9.66 -2.19 5.85
C LEU A 463 -9.15 -0.79 5.45
N PRO A 464 -8.06 -0.29 6.06
CA PRO A 464 -7.49 0.99 5.69
C PRO A 464 -6.74 0.91 4.35
N ALA A 465 -6.74 2.00 3.58
CA ALA A 465 -5.99 2.14 2.33
C ALA A 465 -4.49 2.27 2.65
N THR A 466 -3.78 1.13 2.75
CA THR A 466 -2.37 1.07 3.14
C THR A 466 -1.58 0.13 2.26
N ALA A 467 -0.28 0.39 2.13
CA ALA A 467 0.69 -0.50 1.52
C ALA A 467 0.64 -1.92 2.10
N GLN A 468 0.42 -2.04 3.43
CA GLN A 468 0.37 -3.32 4.13
C GLN A 468 -0.84 -4.15 3.70
N VAL A 469 -2.03 -3.54 3.60
CA VAL A 469 -3.24 -4.20 3.08
C VAL A 469 -3.04 -4.59 1.61
N ALA A 470 -2.58 -3.65 0.79
CA ALA A 470 -2.36 -3.87 -0.64
C ALA A 470 -1.39 -5.03 -0.91
N ALA A 471 -0.25 -5.08 -0.20
CA ALA A 471 0.73 -6.13 -0.34
C ALA A 471 0.18 -7.51 0.06
N GLN A 472 -0.56 -7.58 1.17
CA GLN A 472 -1.19 -8.83 1.62
C GLN A 472 -2.28 -9.31 0.66
N GLN A 473 -3.07 -8.40 0.09
CA GLN A 473 -4.07 -8.72 -0.93
C GLN A 473 -3.40 -9.28 -2.19
N GLY A 474 -2.31 -8.66 -2.65
CA GLY A 474 -1.52 -9.15 -3.78
C GLY A 474 -0.98 -10.55 -3.54
N ALA A 475 -0.32 -10.78 -2.41
CA ALA A 475 0.23 -12.08 -2.04
C ALA A 475 -0.85 -13.17 -1.89
N TYR A 476 -1.98 -12.85 -1.26
CA TYR A 476 -3.13 -13.74 -1.15
C TYR A 476 -3.67 -14.15 -2.52
N LEU A 477 -3.90 -13.18 -3.40
CA LEU A 477 -4.47 -13.45 -4.72
C LEU A 477 -3.50 -14.25 -5.59
N SER A 478 -2.20 -13.95 -5.49
CA SER A 478 -1.14 -14.70 -6.17
C SER A 478 -1.18 -16.19 -5.79
N SER A 479 -1.24 -16.47 -4.48
CA SER A 479 -1.39 -17.84 -3.97
C SER A 479 -2.67 -18.53 -4.47
N CYS A 480 -3.79 -17.81 -4.57
CA CYS A 480 -5.04 -18.35 -5.09
C CYS A 480 -4.93 -18.71 -6.59
N PHE A 481 -4.23 -17.90 -7.38
CA PHE A 481 -4.02 -18.18 -8.80
C PHE A 481 -3.09 -19.38 -9.00
N SER A 482 -1.99 -19.44 -8.26
CA SER A 482 -1.01 -20.53 -8.34
C SER A 482 -1.61 -21.89 -7.92
N ARG A 483 -2.49 -21.91 -6.90
CA ARG A 483 -3.10 -23.14 -6.38
C ARG A 483 -4.49 -23.44 -6.94
N ARG A 484 -4.88 -22.78 -8.03
CA ARG A 484 -6.28 -22.80 -8.50
C ARG A 484 -6.78 -24.18 -8.87
N GLN A 485 -5.98 -24.97 -9.60
CA GLN A 485 -6.36 -26.34 -9.98
C GLN A 485 -6.49 -27.25 -8.77
N GLN A 486 -5.49 -27.23 -7.87
CA GLN A 486 -5.52 -28.01 -6.63
C GLN A 486 -6.75 -27.69 -5.77
N CYS A 487 -7.08 -26.41 -5.58
CA CYS A 487 -8.23 -26.01 -4.77
C CYS A 487 -9.59 -26.23 -5.46
N GLN A 488 -9.62 -26.51 -6.77
CA GLN A 488 -10.82 -26.98 -7.47
C GLN A 488 -11.13 -28.44 -7.12
N GLU A 489 -10.09 -29.27 -7.00
CA GLU A 489 -10.23 -30.69 -6.61
C GLU A 489 -10.45 -30.84 -5.10
N THR A 490 -9.72 -30.08 -4.28
CA THR A 490 -9.82 -30.11 -2.82
C THR A 490 -10.08 -28.71 -2.26
N PRO A 491 -11.36 -28.31 -2.09
CA PRO A 491 -11.72 -26.98 -1.57
C PRO A 491 -11.27 -26.74 -0.12
N GLU A 492 -10.58 -25.62 0.13
CA GLU A 492 -10.09 -25.23 1.46
C GLU A 492 -11.00 -24.21 2.18
N GLY A 493 -11.92 -23.59 1.44
CA GLY A 493 -12.76 -22.51 1.92
C GLY A 493 -14.00 -23.00 2.68
N PRO A 494 -14.74 -22.05 3.28
CA PRO A 494 -15.92 -22.38 4.07
C PRO A 494 -17.07 -22.90 3.20
N LEU A 495 -18.08 -23.47 3.85
CA LEU A 495 -19.37 -23.79 3.23
C LEU A 495 -19.99 -22.58 2.52
N ARG A 496 -20.63 -22.86 1.38
CA ARG A 496 -21.52 -21.91 0.72
C ARG A 496 -22.88 -22.04 1.37
N PHE A 497 -23.34 -21.02 2.10
CA PHE A 497 -24.67 -21.09 2.73
C PHE A 497 -25.78 -20.94 1.70
N ARG A 498 -25.61 -20.07 0.69
CA ARG A 498 -26.62 -19.83 -0.36
C ARG A 498 -26.58 -20.81 -1.54
N ASP A 499 -25.50 -21.57 -1.67
CA ASP A 499 -25.26 -22.48 -2.81
C ASP A 499 -24.76 -23.83 -2.30
N SER A 500 -24.59 -24.83 -3.17
CA SER A 500 -24.01 -26.10 -2.79
C SER A 500 -22.47 -26.06 -2.71
N GLY A 501 -21.91 -26.91 -1.83
CA GLY A 501 -20.47 -27.15 -1.72
C GLY A 501 -19.69 -26.09 -0.95
N ARG A 502 -18.37 -26.06 -1.18
CA ARG A 502 -17.43 -25.18 -0.48
C ARG A 502 -16.81 -24.14 -1.40
N HIS A 503 -16.38 -23.03 -0.82
CA HIS A 503 -15.50 -22.11 -1.53
C HIS A 503 -14.13 -22.77 -1.76
N HIS A 504 -13.52 -22.55 -2.93
CA HIS A 504 -12.23 -23.17 -3.25
C HIS A 504 -11.10 -22.72 -2.31
N PHE A 505 -11.13 -21.45 -1.91
CA PHE A 505 -10.10 -20.84 -1.06
C PHE A 505 -10.72 -20.31 0.22
N ARG A 506 -9.91 -20.19 1.28
CA ARG A 506 -10.27 -19.36 2.44
C ARG A 506 -10.37 -17.88 2.02
N PRO A 507 -11.25 -17.09 2.64
CA PRO A 507 -11.36 -15.66 2.34
C PRO A 507 -10.10 -14.90 2.76
N PHE A 508 -9.89 -13.73 2.15
CA PHE A 508 -8.83 -12.82 2.53
C PHE A 508 -8.98 -12.35 3.98
N ARG A 509 -7.89 -12.45 4.74
CA ARG A 509 -7.80 -12.01 6.13
C ARG A 509 -6.58 -11.14 6.29
N TYR A 510 -6.82 -9.85 6.48
CA TYR A 510 -5.77 -8.88 6.80
C TYR A 510 -5.20 -9.16 8.18
N LYS A 511 -3.87 -9.20 8.27
CA LYS A 511 -3.13 -9.25 9.53
C LYS A 511 -2.43 -7.91 9.72
N HIS A 512 -2.84 -7.15 10.73
CA HIS A 512 -2.12 -5.93 11.08
C HIS A 512 -0.76 -6.27 11.70
N LEU A 513 0.32 -5.77 11.10
CA LEU A 513 1.69 -6.01 11.56
C LEU A 513 2.25 -4.85 12.38
N GLY A 514 1.40 -3.88 12.73
CA GLY A 514 1.80 -2.61 13.29
C GLY A 514 1.99 -1.52 12.24
N GLN A 515 2.18 -0.31 12.73
CA GLN A 515 2.37 0.93 11.98
C GLN A 515 3.38 1.84 12.69
N PHE A 516 4.08 2.66 11.90
CA PHE A 516 5.11 3.59 12.40
C PHE A 516 4.78 5.01 11.97
N ALA A 517 5.20 5.98 12.77
CA ALA A 517 5.22 7.39 12.44
C ALA A 517 6.56 7.98 12.89
N PRO A 518 7.53 8.17 11.99
CA PRO A 518 8.67 9.06 12.18
C PRO A 518 8.21 10.46 12.57
N LEU A 519 8.85 11.04 13.58
CA LEU A 519 8.48 12.33 14.17
C LEU A 519 9.62 13.37 14.10
N GLY A 520 10.76 13.03 13.51
CA GLY A 520 11.93 13.91 13.40
C GLY A 520 12.82 13.89 14.65
N GLY A 521 14.00 14.50 14.56
CA GLY A 521 15.02 14.51 15.63
C GLY A 521 15.43 13.10 16.06
N GLU A 522 15.55 12.16 15.11
CA GLU A 522 15.80 10.74 15.34
C GLU A 522 14.81 10.05 16.31
N GLN A 523 13.54 10.47 16.31
CA GLN A 523 12.48 9.83 17.08
C GLN A 523 11.36 9.33 16.18
N ALA A 524 10.83 8.15 16.51
CA ALA A 524 9.61 7.61 15.90
C ALA A 524 8.64 7.16 16.99
N ALA A 525 7.38 7.04 16.60
CA ALA A 525 6.37 6.28 17.31
C ALA A 525 6.02 5.02 16.51
N ALA A 526 5.66 3.95 17.23
CA ALA A 526 5.19 2.71 16.67
C ALA A 526 4.02 2.19 17.48
N GLU A 527 3.00 1.72 16.77
CA GLU A 527 1.91 0.93 17.32
C GLU A 527 2.06 -0.48 16.75
N LEU A 528 2.31 -1.45 17.63
CA LEU A 528 2.61 -2.83 17.29
C LEU A 528 1.45 -3.75 17.74
N PRO A 529 1.31 -4.94 17.15
CA PRO A 529 0.21 -5.86 17.48
C PRO A 529 0.14 -6.18 18.99
N GLY A 530 -1.08 -6.27 19.52
CA GLY A 530 -1.31 -6.51 20.96
C GLY A 530 -1.29 -5.23 21.79
N ASP A 531 -1.77 -4.11 21.23
CA ASP A 531 -1.89 -2.80 21.89
C ASP A 531 -0.57 -2.21 22.43
N TRP A 532 0.55 -2.62 21.83
CA TRP A 532 1.87 -2.24 22.28
C TRP A 532 2.33 -0.94 21.58
N VAL A 533 2.52 0.12 22.36
CA VAL A 533 2.98 1.43 21.89
C VAL A 533 4.43 1.65 22.32
N SER A 534 5.28 2.02 21.36
CA SER A 534 6.70 2.34 21.57
C SER A 534 7.00 3.71 20.97
N ILE A 535 7.68 4.59 21.71
CA ILE A 535 7.98 5.95 21.28
C ILE A 535 9.41 6.32 21.69
N GLY A 536 10.19 6.92 20.78
CA GLY A 536 11.49 7.52 21.06
C GLY A 536 12.59 7.07 20.10
N HIS A 537 13.84 7.22 20.54
CA HIS A 537 15.03 6.94 19.71
C HIS A 537 15.24 5.45 19.44
N SER A 538 14.94 4.56 20.41
CA SER A 538 15.00 3.12 20.17
C SER A 538 13.98 2.68 19.11
N THR A 539 12.81 3.31 19.10
CA THR A 539 11.77 3.11 18.08
C THR A 539 12.22 3.56 16.70
N GLN A 540 13.03 4.63 16.60
CA GLN A 540 13.63 5.06 15.33
C GLN A 540 14.57 3.99 14.75
N TRP A 541 15.39 3.33 15.59
CA TRP A 541 16.23 2.22 15.14
C TRP A 541 15.41 1.01 14.68
N LEU A 542 14.31 0.72 15.38
CA LEU A 542 13.36 -0.29 14.95
C LEU A 542 12.74 0.07 13.59
N TRP A 543 12.39 1.34 13.39
CA TRP A 543 11.88 1.84 12.11
C TRP A 543 12.88 1.62 10.96
N TYR A 544 14.14 2.05 11.13
CA TYR A 544 15.21 1.82 10.14
C TYR A 544 15.34 0.34 9.79
N SER A 545 15.38 -0.53 10.80
CA SER A 545 15.49 -1.98 10.63
C SER A 545 14.31 -2.57 9.85
N VAL A 546 13.08 -2.24 10.24
CA VAL A 546 11.87 -2.72 9.58
C VAL A 546 11.83 -2.21 8.14
N TYR A 547 12.06 -0.93 7.90
CA TYR A 547 11.95 -0.34 6.57
C TYR A 547 13.04 -0.82 5.61
N ALA A 548 14.27 -1.07 6.10
CA ALA A 548 15.31 -1.75 5.32
C ALA A 548 14.92 -3.20 4.99
N SER A 549 14.37 -3.94 5.95
CA SER A 549 13.96 -5.33 5.71
C SER A 549 12.81 -5.44 4.70
N LYS A 550 11.90 -4.46 4.68
CA LYS A 550 10.72 -4.42 3.81
C LYS A 550 11.00 -3.95 2.38
N GLN A 551 12.21 -3.47 2.09
CA GLN A 551 12.61 -3.14 0.73
C GLN A 551 12.39 -4.32 -0.24
N VAL A 552 11.91 -4.00 -1.45
CA VAL A 552 11.45 -5.01 -2.41
C VAL A 552 12.58 -5.87 -2.97
N SER A 553 13.80 -5.31 -3.06
CA SER A 553 15.00 -5.97 -3.59
C SER A 553 16.20 -5.74 -2.67
N TRP A 554 17.23 -6.58 -2.81
CA TRP A 554 18.53 -6.38 -2.15
C TRP A 554 19.21 -5.08 -2.58
N ARG A 555 19.00 -4.66 -3.84
CA ARG A 555 19.52 -3.41 -4.38
C ARG A 555 18.94 -2.23 -3.62
N THR A 556 17.61 -2.10 -3.55
CA THR A 556 16.98 -0.96 -2.84
C THR A 556 17.30 -0.98 -1.35
N ARG A 557 17.39 -2.18 -0.73
CA ARG A 557 17.85 -2.32 0.66
C ARG A 557 19.23 -1.72 0.88
N PHE A 558 20.21 -2.08 0.06
CA PHE A 558 21.57 -1.56 0.18
C PHE A 558 21.62 -0.04 -0.07
N LEU A 559 20.91 0.44 -1.08
CA LEU A 559 20.86 1.86 -1.42
C LEU A 559 20.27 2.70 -0.28
N VAL A 560 19.12 2.31 0.27
CA VAL A 560 18.48 3.02 1.39
C VAL A 560 19.39 3.07 2.62
N VAL A 561 20.02 1.95 3.00
CA VAL A 561 20.96 1.91 4.14
C VAL A 561 22.19 2.78 3.88
N SER A 562 22.69 2.77 2.63
CA SER A 562 23.79 3.62 2.22
C SER A 562 23.44 5.11 2.29
N ASP A 563 22.21 5.49 1.89
CA ASP A 563 21.74 6.88 1.97
C ASP A 563 21.64 7.34 3.42
N TRP A 564 21.05 6.53 4.31
CA TRP A 564 21.02 6.86 5.74
C TRP A 564 22.41 7.02 6.32
N THR A 565 23.34 6.14 5.94
CA THR A 565 24.74 6.23 6.38
C THR A 565 25.39 7.52 5.86
N ARG A 566 25.20 7.86 4.58
CA ARG A 566 25.72 9.11 4.00
C ARG A 566 25.14 10.33 4.70
N ARG A 567 23.83 10.34 4.98
CA ARG A 567 23.18 11.40 5.75
C ARG A 567 23.81 11.58 7.13
N PHE A 568 24.05 10.50 7.86
CA PHE A 568 24.67 10.59 9.19
C PHE A 568 26.11 11.13 9.15
N ILE A 569 26.86 10.87 8.09
CA ILE A 569 28.28 11.28 7.97
C ILE A 569 28.42 12.68 7.37
N PHE A 570 27.64 13.00 6.34
CA PHE A 570 27.82 14.19 5.50
C PHE A 570 26.67 15.19 5.56
N GLY A 571 25.57 14.87 6.26
CA GLY A 571 24.33 15.64 6.18
C GLY A 571 23.54 15.32 4.90
N ARG A 572 22.47 16.07 4.67
CA ARG A 572 21.64 15.93 3.46
C ARG A 572 22.19 16.80 2.34
N ASP A 573 22.05 16.33 1.10
CA ASP A 573 22.37 17.18 -0.05
C ASP A 573 21.38 18.35 -0.11
N SER A 574 21.88 19.55 -0.39
CA SER A 574 21.08 20.79 -0.57
C SER A 574 20.92 21.18 -2.04
N SER A 575 21.45 20.38 -2.97
CA SER A 575 21.19 20.54 -4.40
C SER A 575 19.70 20.37 -4.74
N ARG A 576 19.26 21.00 -5.83
CA ARG A 576 17.86 20.94 -6.29
C ARG A 576 17.46 19.58 -6.90
N ILE A 577 18.34 18.59 -6.94
CA ILE A 577 18.15 17.34 -7.71
C ILE A 577 17.47 16.26 -6.87
#